data_AF-S7NYN1-F1
#
_entry.id   AF-S7NYN1-F1
#
_cell.length_a   1.000
_cell.length_b   1.000
_cell.length_c   1.000
_cell.angle_alpha   90.00
_cell.angle_beta   90.00
_cell.angle_gamma   90.00
#
_symmetry.space_group_name_H-M   'P 1'
#
loop_
_entity.id
_entity.type
_entity.pdbx_description
1 polymer ?
#
loop_
_entity_poly.entity_id
_entity_poly.type
_entity_poly.pdbx_seq_one_letter_code
_entity_poly.pdbx_strand_id
1 'polypeptide(L)'
;MALVYREGGFSEMHPQPPLRSPDTGYNAWRRFCGLPQPQTVGELATVLKNMDLARKLMAQYGTPNNIDIWMGGVAEPLNPQGRVGPLLACLIGTQFRQLRDGDREMKGWKESRTSQCISGNLKGILHVL
;
A
#
# COMPACT_ATOMS: atom_id res chain seq x y z
N MET A 1 -24.14 -14.35 -41.80
CA MET A 1 -23.08 -14.68 -40.83
C MET A 1 -22.49 -13.35 -40.35
N ALA A 2 -22.72 -12.83 -39.15
CA ALA A 2 -23.56 -13.22 -38.01
C ALA A 2 -24.22 -11.94 -37.46
N LEU A 3 -25.49 -12.04 -37.06
CA LEU A 3 -26.21 -11.01 -36.31
C LEU A 3 -26.15 -11.40 -34.83
N VAL A 4 -25.84 -10.45 -33.93
CA VAL A 4 -26.21 -10.56 -32.52
C VAL A 4 -26.97 -9.30 -32.13
N TYR A 5 -28.30 -9.42 -32.11
CA TYR A 5 -29.22 -8.54 -31.40
C TYR A 5 -29.26 -8.98 -29.93
N ARG A 6 -29.26 -8.04 -28.99
CA ARG A 6 -29.97 -8.26 -27.71
C ARG A 6 -30.72 -6.98 -27.32
N GLU A 7 -32.01 -7.18 -27.12
CA GLU A 7 -33.02 -6.16 -26.93
C GLU A 7 -33.09 -5.64 -25.50
N GLY A 8 -33.60 -4.40 -25.37
CA GLY A 8 -34.53 -4.03 -24.30
C GLY A 8 -33.95 -3.68 -22.93
N GLY A 9 -34.03 -2.40 -22.60
CA GLY A 9 -34.34 -1.95 -21.24
C GLY A 9 -33.16 -1.72 -20.31
N PHE A 10 -33.22 -0.59 -19.61
CA PHE A 10 -32.37 -0.26 -18.48
C PHE A 10 -32.54 -1.33 -17.40
N SER A 11 -31.62 -2.30 -17.32
CA SER A 11 -31.66 -3.29 -16.23
C SER A 11 -31.46 -2.58 -14.90
N GLU A 12 -32.46 -2.75 -14.05
CA GLU A 12 -32.48 -2.45 -12.63
C GLU A 12 -31.15 -2.86 -11.98
N MET A 13 -30.50 -1.93 -11.29
CA MET A 13 -29.24 -2.17 -10.61
C MET A 13 -29.53 -3.09 -9.42
N HIS A 14 -29.33 -4.40 -9.62
CA HIS A 14 -29.33 -5.37 -8.53
C HIS A 14 -28.46 -4.84 -7.38
N PRO A 15 -28.88 -4.99 -6.10
CA PRO A 15 -28.07 -4.57 -4.97
C PRO A 15 -26.70 -5.22 -5.09
N GLN A 16 -25.66 -4.41 -5.28
CA GLN A 16 -24.30 -4.91 -5.28
C GLN A 16 -24.09 -5.58 -3.92
N PRO A 17 -23.60 -6.84 -3.85
CA PRO A 17 -23.10 -7.35 -2.59
C PRO A 17 -22.10 -6.32 -2.03
N PRO A 18 -22.03 -6.12 -0.71
CA PRO A 18 -21.16 -5.09 -0.15
C PRO A 18 -19.78 -5.22 -0.79
N LEU A 19 -19.33 -4.16 -1.46
CA LEU A 19 -18.07 -4.08 -2.23
C LEU A 19 -16.81 -4.32 -1.36
N ARG A 20 -17.00 -4.68 -0.10
CA ARG A 20 -15.99 -4.77 0.92
C ARG A 20 -15.77 -6.23 1.27
N SER A 21 -14.66 -6.80 0.78
CA SER A 21 -14.25 -8.13 1.22
C SER A 21 -13.96 -8.11 2.74
N PRO A 22 -14.22 -9.22 3.45
CA PRO A 22 -14.14 -9.31 4.91
C PRO A 22 -12.79 -8.88 5.51
N ASP A 23 -11.72 -8.92 4.70
CA ASP A 23 -10.33 -8.66 5.12
C ASP A 23 -9.83 -7.22 4.86
N THR A 24 -10.70 -6.26 4.58
CA THR A 24 -10.30 -4.91 4.09
C THR A 24 -10.27 -3.79 5.12
N GLY A 25 -10.45 -4.14 6.39
CA GLY A 25 -10.44 -3.19 7.50
C GLY A 25 -9.07 -2.58 7.79
N TYR A 26 -9.05 -1.37 8.33
CA TYR A 26 -7.84 -0.74 8.85
C TYR A 26 -7.00 -1.69 9.74
N ASN A 27 -7.64 -2.40 10.67
CA ASN A 27 -6.96 -3.36 11.52
C ASN A 27 -6.45 -4.62 10.79
N ALA A 28 -7.11 -5.05 9.71
CA ALA A 28 -6.62 -6.16 8.89
C ALA A 28 -5.30 -5.78 8.20
N TRP A 29 -5.22 -4.56 7.67
CA TRP A 29 -3.99 -4.03 7.08
C TRP A 29 -2.89 -3.74 8.12
N ARG A 30 -3.27 -3.29 9.32
CA ARG A 30 -2.30 -3.19 10.43
C ARG A 30 -1.74 -4.55 10.83
N ARG A 31 -2.58 -5.60 10.86
CA ARG A 31 -2.12 -6.97 11.09
C ARG A 31 -1.15 -7.44 10.00
N PHE A 32 -1.48 -7.21 8.73
CA PHE A 32 -0.58 -7.51 7.60
C PHE A 32 0.80 -6.86 7.78
N CYS A 33 0.83 -5.61 8.24
CA CYS A 33 2.06 -4.87 8.50
C CYS A 33 2.72 -5.15 9.87
N GLY A 34 2.20 -6.08 10.67
CA GLY A 34 2.73 -6.38 12.01
C GLY A 34 2.55 -5.26 13.04
N LEU A 35 1.59 -4.36 12.82
CA LEU A 35 1.29 -3.22 13.68
C LEU A 35 0.21 -3.57 14.73
N PRO A 36 0.19 -2.90 15.90
CA PRO A 36 -0.86 -3.09 16.91
C PRO A 36 -2.26 -2.82 16.34
N GLN A 37 -3.26 -3.65 16.67
CA GLN A 37 -4.64 -3.52 16.18
C GLN A 37 -5.55 -2.93 17.27
N PRO A 38 -5.77 -1.61 17.32
CA PRO A 38 -6.60 -0.99 18.35
C PRO A 38 -8.04 -1.53 18.28
N GLN A 39 -8.60 -1.93 19.43
CA GLN A 39 -9.99 -2.39 19.56
C GLN A 39 -10.89 -1.32 20.18
N THR A 40 -10.32 -0.44 21.00
CA THR A 40 -11.06 0.59 21.73
C THR A 40 -10.73 1.99 21.22
N VAL A 41 -11.59 2.97 21.54
CA VAL A 41 -11.34 4.39 21.21
C VAL A 41 -10.04 4.90 21.84
N GLY A 42 -9.72 4.44 23.05
CA GLY A 42 -8.49 4.82 23.75
C GLY A 42 -7.24 4.29 23.05
N GLU A 43 -7.24 3.00 22.66
CA GLU A 43 -6.14 2.42 21.89
C GLU A 43 -5.99 3.09 20.51
N LEU A 44 -7.11 3.37 19.83
CA LEU A 44 -7.09 4.09 18.57
C LEU A 44 -6.50 5.50 18.75
N ALA A 45 -6.86 6.20 19.83
CA ALA A 45 -6.30 7.51 20.15
C ALA A 45 -4.79 7.45 20.41
N THR A 46 -4.30 6.38 21.04
CA THR A 46 -2.85 6.15 21.22
C THR A 46 -2.15 5.98 19.87
N VAL A 47 -2.74 5.19 18.96
CA VAL A 47 -2.20 4.97 17.62
C VAL A 47 -2.18 6.26 16.79
N LEU A 48 -3.27 7.02 16.80
CA LEU A 48 -3.41 8.26 16.03
C LEU A 48 -2.74 9.47 16.69
N LYS A 49 -2.32 9.35 17.96
CA LYS A 49 -1.87 10.46 18.81
C LYS A 49 -2.88 11.62 18.86
N ASN A 50 -4.18 11.30 18.74
CA ASN A 50 -5.25 12.29 18.67
C ASN A 50 -6.58 11.69 19.13
N MET A 51 -7.03 12.07 20.34
CA MET A 51 -8.27 11.57 20.93
C MET A 51 -9.52 12.08 20.23
N ASP A 52 -9.51 13.32 19.75
CA ASP A 52 -10.67 13.92 19.07
C ASP A 52 -10.93 13.25 17.72
N LEU A 53 -9.86 12.99 16.97
CA LEU A 53 -9.94 12.27 15.70
C LEU A 53 -10.39 10.81 15.93
N ALA A 54 -9.83 10.13 16.92
CA ALA A 54 -10.25 8.77 17.28
C ALA A 54 -11.73 8.70 17.64
N ARG A 55 -12.24 9.65 18.42
CA ARG A 55 -13.68 9.73 18.75
C ARG A 55 -14.55 9.92 17.51
N LYS A 56 -14.16 10.81 16.59
CA LYS A 56 -14.90 11.04 15.33
C LYS A 56 -14.91 9.80 14.44
N LEU A 57 -13.78 9.12 14.29
CA LEU A 57 -13.69 7.88 13.52
C LEU A 57 -14.52 6.76 14.15
N MET A 58 -14.47 6.62 15.48
CA MET A 58 -15.30 5.63 16.19
C MET A 58 -16.79 5.94 16.07
N ALA A 59 -17.20 7.21 16.10
CA ALA A 59 -18.59 7.60 15.90
C ALA A 59 -19.09 7.27 14.49
N GLN A 60 -18.23 7.40 13.47
CA GLN A 60 -18.59 7.14 12.07
C GLN A 60 -18.56 5.64 11.72
N TYR A 61 -17.58 4.90 12.22
CA TYR A 61 -17.30 3.52 11.81
C TYR A 61 -17.69 2.46 12.84
N GLY A 62 -18.00 2.87 14.09
CA GLY A 62 -18.36 2.00 15.21
C GLY A 62 -17.18 1.22 15.80
N THR A 63 -16.32 0.64 14.95
CA THR A 63 -15.14 -0.14 15.35
C THR A 63 -13.94 0.21 14.47
N PRO A 64 -12.69 0.18 15.00
CA PRO A 64 -11.50 0.38 14.19
C PRO A 64 -11.34 -0.67 13.08
N ASN A 65 -11.96 -1.85 13.22
CA ASN A 65 -11.98 -2.88 12.17
C ASN A 65 -12.71 -2.42 10.91
N ASN A 66 -13.68 -1.50 11.02
CA ASN A 66 -14.48 -1.02 9.90
C ASN A 66 -13.93 0.27 9.27
N ILE A 67 -12.90 0.88 9.84
CA ILE A 67 -12.29 2.08 9.26
C ILE A 67 -11.70 1.72 7.88
N ASP A 68 -12.03 2.51 6.86
CA ASP A 68 -11.46 2.33 5.53
C ASP A 68 -9.95 2.54 5.54
N ILE A 69 -9.23 1.75 4.75
CA ILE A 69 -7.76 1.79 4.72
C ILE A 69 -7.20 3.18 4.44
N TRP A 70 -7.83 3.92 3.51
CA TRP A 70 -7.40 5.27 3.17
C TRP A 70 -7.59 6.20 4.37
N MET A 71 -8.78 6.20 4.96
CA MET A 71 -9.13 7.05 6.10
C MET A 71 -8.25 6.76 7.31
N GLY A 72 -8.02 5.48 7.62
CA GLY A 72 -7.13 5.08 8.72
C GLY A 72 -5.67 5.40 8.42
N GLY A 73 -5.21 5.18 7.19
CA GLY A 73 -3.83 5.39 6.77
C GLY A 73 -3.40 6.86 6.80
N VAL A 74 -4.25 7.79 6.33
CA VAL A 74 -3.96 9.23 6.34
C VAL A 74 -4.13 9.86 7.72
N ALA A 75 -4.91 9.21 8.61
CA ALA A 75 -5.10 9.66 9.99
C ALA A 75 -3.89 9.37 10.89
N GLU A 76 -3.01 8.44 10.49
CA GLU A 76 -1.83 8.11 11.27
C GLU A 76 -0.80 9.25 11.29
N PRO A 77 -0.11 9.46 12.43
CA PRO A 77 0.96 10.45 12.50
C PRO A 77 2.09 10.09 11.54
N LEU A 78 2.67 11.12 10.90
CA LEU A 78 3.74 10.94 9.93
C LEU A 78 5.00 10.37 10.59
N ASN A 79 5.71 9.50 9.87
CA ASN A 79 7.04 9.05 10.28
C ASN A 79 8.04 10.22 10.29
N PRO A 80 9.08 10.17 11.14
CA PRO A 80 10.18 11.14 11.06
C PRO A 80 10.74 11.20 9.64
N GLN A 81 10.87 12.41 9.09
CA GLN A 81 11.33 12.67 7.72
C GLN A 81 10.44 12.08 6.59
N GLY A 82 9.28 11.52 6.93
CA GLY A 82 8.31 10.97 5.98
C GLY A 82 7.10 11.88 5.76
N ARG A 83 6.29 11.53 4.76
CA ARG A 83 5.00 12.17 4.46
C ARG A 83 3.81 11.24 4.68
N VAL A 84 4.05 10.03 5.19
CA VAL A 84 3.02 9.04 5.49
C VAL A 84 3.29 8.40 6.85
N GLY A 85 2.24 7.90 7.49
CA GLY A 85 2.35 7.14 8.74
C GLY A 85 2.84 5.70 8.55
N PRO A 86 3.05 4.95 9.65
CA PRO A 86 3.58 3.59 9.63
C PRO A 86 2.83 2.62 8.71
N LEU A 87 1.49 2.64 8.71
CA LEU A 87 0.69 1.73 7.89
C LEU A 87 0.93 1.96 6.40
N LEU A 88 0.76 3.20 5.95
CA LEU A 88 0.97 3.55 4.54
C LEU A 88 2.44 3.37 4.13
N ALA A 89 3.41 3.64 5.02
CA ALA A 89 4.81 3.38 4.75
C ALA A 89 5.08 1.89 4.47
N CYS A 90 4.50 0.98 5.26
CA CYS A 90 4.60 -0.45 5.04
C CYS A 90 3.97 -0.88 3.70
N LEU A 91 2.74 -0.44 3.43
CA LEU A 91 1.99 -0.86 2.22
C LEU A 91 2.65 -0.35 0.94
N ILE A 92 2.93 0.96 0.90
CA ILE A 92 3.58 1.60 -0.25
C ILE A 92 4.98 1.01 -0.44
N GLY A 93 5.76 0.89 0.64
CA GLY A 93 7.10 0.31 0.59
C GLY A 93 7.12 -1.14 0.10
N THR A 94 6.13 -1.94 0.51
CA THR A 94 5.97 -3.33 0.06
C THR A 94 5.63 -3.38 -1.43
N GLN A 95 4.67 -2.57 -1.89
CA GLN A 95 4.27 -2.50 -3.29
C GLN A 95 5.43 -2.09 -4.19
N PHE A 96 6.16 -1.02 -3.84
CA PHE A 96 7.31 -0.57 -4.62
C PHE A 96 8.45 -1.59 -4.61
N ARG A 97 8.68 -2.30 -3.51
CA ARG A 97 9.67 -3.38 -3.45
C ARG A 97 9.30 -4.51 -4.39
N GLN A 98 8.06 -4.96 -4.38
CA GLN A 98 7.60 -6.02 -5.27
C GLN A 98 7.67 -5.61 -6.75
N LEU A 99 7.30 -4.36 -7.08
CA LEU A 99 7.45 -3.83 -8.43
C LEU A 99 8.92 -3.82 -8.86
N ARG A 100 9.81 -3.32 -8.01
CA ARG A 100 11.26 -3.27 -8.25
C ARG A 100 11.87 -4.66 -8.48
N ASP A 101 11.47 -5.63 -7.67
CA ASP A 101 12.05 -6.98 -7.67
C ASP A 101 11.34 -7.89 -8.70
N GLY A 102 10.14 -7.53 -9.14
CA GLY A 102 9.36 -8.22 -10.17
C GLY A 102 9.65 -7.71 -11.59
N ASP A 103 10.13 -6.48 -11.74
CA ASP A 103 10.48 -5.91 -13.03
C ASP A 103 11.81 -6.48 -13.56
N ARG A 104 11.69 -7.31 -14.59
CA ARG A 104 12.81 -7.99 -15.27
C ARG A 104 13.77 -6.99 -15.92
N GLU A 105 13.27 -5.86 -16.41
CA GLU A 105 14.10 -4.82 -17.03
C GLU A 105 14.95 -4.11 -15.96
N MET A 106 14.37 -3.86 -14.78
CA MET A 106 15.11 -3.28 -13.65
C MET A 106 16.21 -4.21 -13.13
N LYS A 107 16.00 -5.54 -13.14
CA LYS A 107 17.06 -6.52 -12.81
C LYS A 107 18.19 -6.49 -13.84
N GLY A 108 17.86 -6.44 -15.13
CA GLY A 108 18.84 -6.31 -16.21
C GLY A 108 19.74 -5.09 -16.04
N TRP A 109 19.21 -3.98 -15.53
CA TRP A 109 19.95 -2.73 -15.26
C TRP A 109 20.83 -2.75 -14.00
N LYS A 110 20.56 -3.62 -13.02
CA LYS A 110 21.46 -3.85 -11.88
C LYS A 110 22.60 -4.77 -12.26
N GLU A 111 22.29 -5.88 -12.93
CA GLU A 111 23.28 -6.88 -13.38
C GLU A 111 24.34 -6.22 -14.27
N SER A 112 23.90 -5.48 -15.29
CA SER A 112 24.80 -4.79 -16.24
C SER A 112 25.72 -3.75 -15.58
N ARG A 113 25.30 -3.03 -14.53
CA ARG A 113 26.16 -2.05 -13.83
C ARG A 113 27.14 -2.69 -12.85
N THR A 114 26.77 -3.77 -12.17
CA THR A 114 27.70 -4.50 -11.29
C THR A 114 28.75 -5.25 -12.11
N SER A 115 28.37 -5.85 -13.25
CA SER A 115 29.32 -6.48 -14.17
C SER A 115 30.29 -5.47 -14.80
N GLN A 116 29.86 -4.23 -15.04
CA GLN A 116 30.72 -3.18 -15.63
C GLN A 116 31.71 -2.57 -14.63
N CYS A 117 31.38 -2.51 -13.32
CA CYS A 117 32.34 -2.15 -12.28
C CYS A 117 33.35 -3.26 -11.96
N ILE A 118 32.97 -4.54 -12.06
CA ILE A 118 33.87 -5.69 -11.78
C ILE A 118 34.78 -6.01 -12.97
N SER A 119 34.33 -5.74 -14.21
CA SER A 119 35.15 -5.90 -15.43
C SER A 119 36.10 -4.72 -15.70
N GLY A 120 36.18 -3.72 -14.81
CA GLY A 120 37.17 -2.65 -14.84
C GLY A 120 38.57 -3.15 -14.46
N ASN A 121 39.11 -4.04 -15.28
CA ASN A 121 40.47 -4.54 -15.17
C ASN A 121 41.45 -3.36 -15.36
N LEU A 122 42.41 -3.21 -14.45
CA LEU A 122 43.50 -2.22 -14.43
C LEU A 122 44.46 -2.30 -15.65
N LYS A 123 44.03 -2.78 -16.82
CA LYS A 123 44.85 -2.96 -18.03
C LYS A 123 44.87 -1.74 -18.96
N GLY A 124 44.61 -0.54 -18.45
CA GLY A 124 44.46 0.68 -19.25
C GLY A 124 45.51 1.78 -19.04
N ILE A 125 46.54 1.59 -18.20
CA ILE A 125 47.49 2.67 -17.86
C ILE A 125 48.85 2.58 -18.58
N LEU A 126 49.14 1.52 -19.34
CA LEU A 126 50.46 1.37 -20.02
C LEU A 126 50.46 1.74 -21.52
N HIS A 127 49.61 2.67 -21.97
CA HIS A 127 49.60 3.10 -23.37
C HIS A 127 49.61 4.63 -23.54
N VAL A 128 50.25 5.33 -22.60
CA VAL A 128 50.57 6.77 -22.72
C VAL A 128 52.03 7.04 -22.32
N LEU A 129 52.94 6.17 -22.76
CA LEU A 129 54.36 6.51 -22.98
C LEU A 129 54.59 6.64 -24.48
#